data_AF-R7RXL3-F1
#
_entry.id   AF-R7RXL3-F1
#
_cell.length_a   1.000
_cell.length_b   1.000
_cell.length_c   1.000
_cell.angle_alpha   90.00
_cell.angle_beta   90.00
_cell.angle_gamma   90.00
#
_symmetry.space_group_name_H-M   'P 1'
#
loop_
_entity.id
_entity.type
_entity.pdbx_description
1 polymer ?
#
loop_
_entity_poly.entity_id
_entity_poly.type
_entity_poly.pdbx_seq_one_letter_code
_entity_poly.pdbx_strand_id
1 'polypeptide(L)'
;MSGTLKSLARRSKFHPISGDLAQLDENRHIAENGVAISVLSRVSVLEAFLKCKPDGVSVETWKMQWALFELHPELSYKGFPGLYEDICERLEEDLQTAASSSVMELLRATVHRLKSDFPEYMKIFYFIIDEAQFGALEYTSYFRSRADPDRPRSFLTELVNILTGLGLATHTVISGISLSEDQIIDSVQSTTARLGTRLKVVSIPDGFYDKEEQRKYILKHLGPWAEQRKIPVKSFKRLVQRMLDVFPGRYRVTACFIDIVLRSDTECPHRLFTLFALRITDGYVCTDGGQIEREEACLEDKAFKLANEIRPMIDWKEYDSLPPDVKTTVIHMVARYITTGTMSTVTDKELKLVKASIGHVRCEETYDGSTDKVGSTGLGATGKGTTRKGTTRKGTTRKGTTGNRSADDGSTDKNSAHKSESRGADGQKAFVVSITEPLVIFSFMIHCKDELIKAVGDSTRWAPEACSQGRSYELQILVIIALMFGGQFRRLGDLLLFREKYKYLEDLECELVAIYKVDGEYVASSAGWGCGPSCSLLGFSANKAPDLKEAAERGVGVAFYLPDPNNHIRKTQFPA
;
A
#
# COMPACT_ATOMS: atom_id res chain seq x y z
N MET A 1 -12.71 15.35 4.48
CA MET A 1 -12.44 15.88 3.11
C MET A 1 -13.44 15.38 2.04
N SER A 2 -13.76 14.08 1.97
CA SER A 2 -14.67 13.52 0.94
C SER A 2 -16.07 14.16 0.89
N GLY A 3 -16.67 14.49 2.04
CA GLY A 3 -17.98 15.17 2.10
C GLY A 3 -17.98 16.57 1.48
N THR A 4 -16.97 17.38 1.79
CA THR A 4 -16.79 18.73 1.23
C THR A 4 -16.63 18.68 -0.30
N LEU A 5 -15.85 17.74 -0.84
CA LEU A 5 -15.67 17.58 -2.29
C LEU A 5 -16.98 17.21 -2.98
N LYS A 6 -17.73 16.24 -2.44
CA LYS A 6 -19.06 15.86 -2.97
C LYS A 6 -20.06 17.02 -2.92
N SER A 7 -20.01 17.84 -1.87
CA SER A 7 -20.84 19.04 -1.74
C SER A 7 -20.51 20.09 -2.82
N LEU A 8 -19.22 20.31 -3.11
CA LEU A 8 -18.79 21.21 -4.17
C LEU A 8 -19.24 20.75 -5.56
N ALA A 9 -19.10 19.46 -5.87
CA ALA A 9 -19.54 18.89 -7.15
C ALA A 9 -21.05 19.02 -7.43
N ARG A 10 -21.88 19.12 -6.38
CA ARG A 10 -23.33 19.27 -6.50
C ARG A 10 -23.78 20.71 -6.77
N ARG A 11 -22.89 21.69 -6.62
CA ARG A 11 -23.22 23.10 -6.85
C ARG A 11 -23.15 23.40 -8.34
N SER A 12 -24.28 23.77 -8.93
CA SER A 12 -24.42 24.03 -10.37
C SER A 12 -23.47 25.09 -10.94
N LYS A 13 -23.01 26.01 -10.09
CA LYS A 13 -22.05 27.07 -10.43
C LYS A 13 -20.58 26.70 -10.24
N PHE A 14 -20.28 25.52 -9.72
CA PHE A 14 -18.90 25.08 -9.50
C PHE A 14 -18.43 24.27 -10.73
N HIS A 15 -17.67 24.90 -11.62
CA HIS A 15 -17.19 24.28 -12.86
C HIS A 15 -15.79 24.78 -13.27
N PRO A 16 -15.09 24.12 -14.22
CA PRO A 16 -13.75 24.51 -14.64
C PRO A 16 -13.72 25.95 -15.20
N ILE A 17 -12.57 26.62 -15.04
CA ILE A 17 -12.43 28.06 -15.32
C ILE A 17 -12.56 28.38 -16.83
N SER A 18 -12.18 27.49 -17.75
CA SER A 18 -12.31 27.68 -19.22
C SER A 18 -11.93 29.08 -19.79
N GLY A 19 -11.09 29.85 -19.09
CA GLY A 19 -10.69 31.22 -19.46
C GLY A 19 -11.52 32.37 -18.85
N ASP A 20 -12.57 32.09 -18.07
CA ASP A 20 -13.40 33.10 -17.41
C ASP A 20 -12.89 33.43 -15.99
N LEU A 21 -12.42 34.67 -15.79
CA LEU A 21 -11.95 35.13 -14.47
C LEU A 21 -13.09 35.25 -13.45
N ALA A 22 -14.33 35.53 -13.87
CA ALA A 22 -15.47 35.58 -12.96
C ALA A 22 -15.78 34.20 -12.39
N GLN A 23 -15.58 33.14 -13.19
CA GLN A 23 -15.73 31.76 -12.75
C GLN A 23 -14.69 31.37 -11.68
N LEU A 24 -13.46 31.88 -11.78
CA LEU A 24 -12.43 31.63 -10.78
C LEU A 24 -12.83 32.21 -9.41
N ASP A 25 -13.39 33.42 -9.38
CA ASP A 25 -13.83 34.05 -8.14
C ASP A 25 -15.09 33.39 -7.56
N GLU A 26 -16.03 32.98 -8.41
CA GLU A 26 -17.19 32.18 -8.01
C GLU A 26 -16.76 30.84 -7.41
N ASN A 27 -15.83 30.11 -8.04
CA ASN A 27 -15.29 28.86 -7.53
C ASN A 27 -14.62 29.03 -6.16
N ARG A 28 -13.85 30.11 -5.98
CA ARG A 28 -13.21 30.45 -4.70
C ARG A 28 -14.25 30.77 -3.64
N HIS A 29 -15.29 31.54 -3.97
CA HIS A 29 -16.36 31.86 -3.04
C HIS A 29 -17.14 30.62 -2.59
N ILE A 30 -17.44 29.73 -3.54
CA ILE A 30 -18.11 28.45 -3.28
C ILE A 30 -17.24 27.56 -2.38
N ALA A 31 -15.94 27.46 -2.68
CA ALA A 31 -14.98 26.71 -1.87
C ALA A 31 -14.86 27.28 -0.46
N GLU A 32 -14.71 28.59 -0.32
CA GLU A 32 -14.62 29.28 0.97
C GLU A 32 -15.86 29.02 1.83
N ASN A 33 -17.06 29.17 1.26
CA ASN A 33 -18.29 28.91 2.00
C ASN A 33 -18.40 27.43 2.42
N GLY A 34 -18.12 26.48 1.52
CA GLY A 34 -18.17 25.05 1.84
C GLY A 34 -17.18 24.63 2.93
N VAL A 35 -15.94 25.16 2.87
CA VAL A 35 -14.93 24.94 3.90
C VAL A 35 -15.34 25.60 5.22
N ALA A 36 -15.84 26.83 5.18
CA ALA A 36 -16.25 27.57 6.37
C ALA A 36 -17.37 26.85 7.12
N ILE A 37 -18.40 26.34 6.42
CA ILE A 37 -19.47 25.53 7.02
C ILE A 37 -18.87 24.29 7.69
N SER A 38 -18.03 23.55 6.97
CA SER A 38 -17.46 22.30 7.47
C SER A 38 -16.55 22.48 8.69
N VAL A 39 -15.78 23.57 8.70
CA VAL A 39 -14.95 23.96 9.85
C VAL A 39 -15.83 24.44 11.00
N LEU A 40 -16.81 25.32 10.74
CA LEU A 40 -17.72 25.86 11.77
C LEU A 40 -18.44 24.74 12.52
N SER A 41 -18.99 23.75 11.81
CA SER A 41 -19.64 22.60 12.44
C SER A 41 -18.72 21.88 13.42
N ARG A 42 -17.49 21.55 12.99
CA ARG A 42 -16.50 20.85 13.82
C ARG A 42 -16.04 21.67 15.02
N VAL A 43 -15.69 22.95 14.81
CA VAL A 43 -15.20 23.78 15.91
C VAL A 43 -16.31 24.14 16.92
N SER A 44 -17.57 24.17 16.49
CA SER A 44 -18.71 24.38 17.40
C SER A 44 -18.93 23.16 18.28
N VAL A 45 -18.84 21.94 17.71
CA VAL A 45 -18.92 20.70 18.48
C VAL A 45 -17.72 20.56 19.43
N LEU A 46 -16.52 20.92 18.97
CA LEU A 46 -15.34 20.98 19.83
C LEU A 46 -15.54 21.97 20.99
N GLU A 47 -16.05 23.18 20.74
CA GLU A 47 -16.32 24.16 21.80
C GLU A 47 -17.29 23.58 22.85
N ALA A 48 -18.37 22.93 22.41
CA ALA A 48 -19.31 22.27 23.32
C ALA A 48 -18.64 21.13 24.10
N PHE A 49 -17.86 20.28 23.42
CA PHE A 49 -17.12 19.17 24.05
C PHE A 49 -16.15 19.67 25.12
N LEU A 50 -15.41 20.75 24.85
CA LEU A 50 -14.46 21.32 25.81
C LEU A 50 -15.17 21.93 27.04
N LYS A 51 -16.37 22.52 26.86
CA LYS A 51 -17.19 22.99 27.98
C LYS A 51 -17.67 21.87 28.91
N CYS A 52 -17.71 20.63 28.41
CA CYS A 52 -18.13 19.45 29.18
C CYS A 52 -16.99 18.74 29.91
N LYS A 53 -15.76 19.29 29.89
CA LYS A 53 -14.60 18.65 30.52
C LYS A 53 -14.82 18.44 32.03
N PRO A 54 -14.74 17.20 32.55
CA PRO A 54 -14.83 16.94 33.98
C PRO A 54 -13.68 17.56 34.78
N ASP A 55 -13.97 17.92 36.03
CA ASP A 55 -12.98 18.32 37.01
C ASP A 55 -12.01 17.16 37.29
N GLY A 56 -10.71 17.46 37.38
CA GLY A 56 -9.66 16.48 37.67
C GLY A 56 -9.09 15.70 36.46
N VAL A 57 -9.71 15.76 35.28
CA VAL A 57 -9.11 15.18 34.05
C VAL A 57 -8.07 16.14 33.46
N SER A 58 -6.90 15.66 33.03
CA SER A 58 -5.90 16.52 32.39
C SER A 58 -6.31 16.92 30.98
N VAL A 59 -5.74 18.02 30.46
CA VAL A 59 -6.01 18.50 29.11
C VAL A 59 -5.56 17.48 28.06
N GLU A 60 -4.44 16.79 28.29
CA GLU A 60 -3.91 15.73 27.41
C GLU A 60 -4.86 14.54 27.34
N THR A 61 -5.38 14.07 28.49
CA THR A 61 -6.37 13.00 28.52
C THR A 61 -7.66 13.43 27.81
N TRP A 62 -8.11 14.67 28.03
CA TRP A 62 -9.31 15.19 27.38
C TRP A 62 -9.15 15.32 25.86
N LYS A 63 -7.95 15.68 25.37
CA LYS A 63 -7.60 15.66 23.95
C LYS A 63 -7.69 14.26 23.34
N MET A 64 -7.25 13.22 24.06
CA MET A 64 -7.43 11.84 23.60
C MET A 64 -8.91 11.46 23.49
N GLN A 65 -9.75 11.92 24.43
CA GLN A 65 -11.20 11.71 24.38
C GLN A 65 -11.85 12.44 23.21
N TRP A 66 -11.38 13.64 22.85
CA TRP A 66 -11.83 14.32 21.64
C TRP A 66 -11.54 13.50 20.37
N ALA A 67 -10.33 12.94 20.25
CA ALA A 67 -10.00 12.08 19.11
C ALA A 67 -10.87 10.82 19.05
N LEU A 68 -11.26 10.24 20.19
CA LEU A 68 -12.20 9.12 20.24
C LEU A 68 -13.63 9.56 19.85
N PHE A 69 -14.04 10.75 20.27
CA PHE A 69 -15.33 11.32 19.89
C PHE A 69 -15.41 11.57 18.38
N GLU A 70 -14.35 12.10 17.75
CA GLU A 70 -14.31 12.28 16.28
C GLU A 70 -14.40 10.96 15.50
N LEU A 71 -14.05 9.81 16.11
CA LEU A 71 -14.21 8.49 15.49
C LEU A 71 -15.64 7.96 15.55
N HIS A 72 -16.45 8.43 16.50
CA HIS A 72 -17.83 8.00 16.70
C HIS A 72 -18.69 9.19 17.16
N PRO A 73 -18.86 10.22 16.30
CA PRO A 73 -19.50 11.50 16.67
C PRO A 73 -21.03 11.40 16.78
N GLU A 74 -21.60 10.20 16.67
CA GLU A 74 -23.04 9.99 16.70
C GLU A 74 -23.64 10.23 18.09
N LEU A 75 -24.62 11.12 18.15
CA LEU A 75 -25.35 11.42 19.38
C LEU A 75 -26.79 10.90 19.29
N SER A 76 -27.27 10.30 20.38
CA SER A 76 -28.68 9.87 20.46
C SER A 76 -29.60 11.08 20.63
N TYR A 77 -30.64 11.19 19.82
CA TYR A 77 -31.58 12.31 19.90
C TYR A 77 -32.53 12.18 21.10
N LYS A 78 -32.74 13.28 21.85
CA LYS A 78 -33.54 13.31 23.08
C LYS A 78 -35.03 12.96 22.88
N GLY A 79 -35.49 12.82 21.64
CA GLY A 79 -36.84 12.34 21.27
C GLY A 79 -36.88 11.07 20.41
N PHE A 80 -35.73 10.61 19.92
CA PHE A 80 -35.61 9.42 19.07
C PHE A 80 -34.32 8.67 19.45
N PRO A 81 -34.29 8.00 20.62
CA PRO A 81 -33.08 7.36 21.14
C PRO A 81 -32.53 6.22 20.29
N GLY A 82 -33.27 5.77 19.26
CA GLY A 82 -32.79 4.80 18.26
C GLY A 82 -32.19 5.43 17.00
N LEU A 83 -32.21 6.76 16.84
CA LEU A 83 -31.59 7.46 15.73
C LEU A 83 -30.24 8.02 16.20
N TYR A 84 -29.17 7.47 15.64
CA TYR A 84 -27.80 7.93 15.83
C TYR A 84 -27.39 8.66 14.57
N GLU A 85 -27.04 9.94 14.70
CA GLU A 85 -26.63 10.79 13.58
C GLU A 85 -25.36 11.53 13.96
N ASP A 86 -24.43 11.66 13.00
CA ASP A 86 -23.22 12.45 13.15
C ASP A 86 -23.59 13.92 13.37
N ILE A 87 -23.26 14.44 14.55
CA ILE A 87 -23.61 15.81 14.93
C ILE A 87 -22.95 16.86 14.06
N CYS A 88 -21.75 16.59 13.53
CA CYS A 88 -21.05 17.50 12.63
C CYS A 88 -21.73 17.54 11.27
N GLU A 89 -22.11 16.38 10.71
CA GLU A 89 -22.83 16.31 9.43
C GLU A 89 -24.18 17.02 9.53
N ARG A 90 -24.94 16.78 10.62
CA ARG A 90 -26.22 17.43 10.85
C ARG A 90 -26.10 18.95 10.91
N LEU A 91 -25.08 19.47 11.62
CA LEU A 91 -24.80 20.90 11.66
C LEU A 91 -24.38 21.44 10.29
N GLU A 92 -23.59 20.69 9.52
CA GLU A 92 -23.25 21.09 8.15
C GLU A 92 -24.51 21.25 7.30
N GLU A 93 -25.46 20.31 7.37
CA GLU A 93 -26.75 20.37 6.67
C GLU A 93 -27.58 21.60 7.03
N ASP A 94 -27.74 21.85 8.34
CA ASP A 94 -28.51 23.00 8.83
C ASP A 94 -27.88 24.33 8.38
N LEU A 95 -26.55 24.38 8.31
CA LEU A 95 -25.80 25.56 7.89
C LEU A 95 -25.75 25.75 6.36
N GLN A 96 -26.17 24.77 5.54
CA GLN A 96 -26.12 24.92 4.07
C GLN A 96 -26.98 26.08 3.54
N THR A 97 -28.05 26.41 4.26
CA THR A 97 -28.98 27.50 3.90
C THR A 97 -28.58 28.85 4.46
N ALA A 98 -27.55 28.90 5.32
CA ALA A 98 -27.10 30.12 5.96
C ALA A 98 -26.35 31.04 4.98
N ALA A 99 -26.41 32.35 5.22
CA ALA A 99 -25.64 33.32 4.45
C ALA A 99 -24.14 33.16 4.71
N SER A 100 -23.31 33.17 3.65
CA SER A 100 -21.85 32.99 3.74
C SER A 100 -21.18 33.96 4.72
N SER A 101 -21.64 35.21 4.79
CA SER A 101 -21.13 36.21 5.73
C SER A 101 -21.38 35.82 7.18
N SER A 102 -22.58 35.35 7.50
CA SER A 102 -22.96 34.90 8.85
C SER A 102 -22.17 33.66 9.27
N VAL A 103 -21.96 32.70 8.37
CA VAL A 103 -21.11 31.53 8.64
C VAL A 103 -19.69 31.96 8.99
N MET A 104 -19.11 32.88 8.22
CA MET A 104 -17.75 33.37 8.46
C MET A 104 -17.61 34.17 9.76
N GLU A 105 -18.60 35.00 10.09
CA GLU A 105 -18.64 35.74 11.36
C GLU A 105 -18.73 34.79 12.57
N LEU A 106 -19.64 33.81 12.51
CA LEU A 106 -19.80 32.80 13.55
C LEU A 106 -18.53 31.95 13.71
N LEU A 107 -17.90 31.58 12.61
CA LEU A 107 -16.65 30.83 12.62
C LEU A 107 -15.53 31.61 13.31
N ARG A 108 -15.32 32.87 12.93
CA ARG A 108 -14.30 33.73 13.57
C ARG A 108 -14.57 33.90 15.07
N ALA A 109 -15.82 34.15 15.44
CA ALA A 109 -16.22 34.30 16.84
C ALA A 109 -15.97 33.01 17.64
N THR A 110 -16.28 31.85 17.06
CA THR A 110 -16.10 30.53 17.69
C THR A 110 -14.63 30.19 17.87
N VAL A 111 -13.81 30.40 16.84
CA VAL A 111 -12.34 30.23 16.94
C VAL A 111 -11.73 31.18 17.98
N HIS A 112 -12.24 32.42 18.07
CA HIS A 112 -11.80 33.36 19.09
C HIS A 112 -12.14 32.86 20.51
N ARG A 113 -13.38 32.39 20.74
CA ARG A 113 -13.78 31.80 22.04
C ARG A 113 -12.93 30.58 22.39
N LEU A 114 -12.68 29.69 21.44
CA LEU A 114 -11.80 28.54 21.68
C LEU A 114 -10.39 28.95 22.16
N LYS A 115 -9.80 29.97 21.51
CA LYS A 115 -8.48 30.51 21.88
C LYS A 115 -8.48 31.23 23.24
N SER A 116 -9.57 31.93 23.56
CA SER A 116 -9.73 32.69 24.80
C SER A 116 -10.03 31.80 26.00
N ASP A 117 -11.01 30.90 25.85
CA ASP A 117 -11.62 30.18 26.95
C ASP A 117 -10.88 28.86 27.24
N PHE A 118 -10.18 28.30 26.24
CA PHE A 118 -9.43 27.05 26.35
C PHE A 118 -7.96 27.17 25.90
N PRO A 119 -7.19 28.13 26.47
CA PRO A 119 -5.84 28.44 25.99
C PRO A 119 -4.86 27.26 26.12
N GLU A 120 -4.95 26.47 27.19
CA GLU A 120 -4.08 25.29 27.38
C GLU A 120 -4.36 24.19 26.35
N TYR A 121 -5.63 23.97 25.99
CA TYR A 121 -5.99 23.03 24.94
C TYR A 121 -5.49 23.51 23.57
N MET A 122 -5.70 24.79 23.28
CA MET A 122 -5.31 25.39 22.00
C MET A 122 -3.80 25.44 21.77
N LYS A 123 -2.96 25.41 22.82
CA LYS A 123 -1.50 25.26 22.70
C LYS A 123 -1.08 23.92 22.10
N ILE A 124 -1.88 22.87 22.29
CA ILE A 124 -1.57 21.49 21.84
C ILE A 124 -2.53 21.01 20.74
N PHE A 125 -3.43 21.87 20.28
CA PHE A 125 -4.41 21.54 19.26
C PHE A 125 -3.76 21.55 17.88
N TYR A 126 -4.00 20.48 17.12
CA TYR A 126 -3.60 20.39 15.72
C TYR A 126 -4.85 20.28 14.86
N PHE A 127 -4.92 21.09 13.81
CA PHE A 127 -5.93 20.94 12.78
C PHE A 127 -5.45 19.90 11.77
N ILE A 128 -6.13 18.76 11.67
CA ILE A 128 -5.70 17.67 10.79
C ILE A 128 -6.52 17.71 9.51
N ILE A 129 -5.85 17.91 8.38
CA ILE A 129 -6.39 17.73 7.04
C ILE A 129 -6.05 16.31 6.62
N ASP A 130 -6.96 15.38 6.86
CA ASP A 130 -6.77 13.97 6.49
C ASP A 130 -7.26 13.66 5.07
N GLU A 131 -6.71 12.59 4.48
CA GLU A 131 -6.95 12.16 3.10
C GLU A 131 -6.70 13.30 2.08
N ALA A 132 -5.67 14.11 2.33
CA ALA A 132 -5.36 15.31 1.58
C ALA A 132 -4.96 15.07 0.11
N GLN A 133 -4.69 13.82 -0.28
CA GLN A 133 -4.47 13.47 -1.68
C GLN A 133 -5.69 13.75 -2.54
N PHE A 134 -6.92 13.60 -2.02
CA PHE A 134 -8.11 13.98 -2.79
C PHE A 134 -8.10 15.49 -3.07
N GLY A 135 -7.81 16.32 -2.06
CA GLY A 135 -7.70 17.77 -2.26
C GLY A 135 -6.54 18.18 -3.18
N ALA A 136 -5.45 17.42 -3.19
CA ALA A 136 -4.29 17.71 -4.03
C ALA A 136 -4.53 17.38 -5.52
N LEU A 137 -5.40 16.41 -5.81
CA LEU A 137 -5.63 15.88 -7.16
C LEU A 137 -6.92 16.37 -7.81
N GLU A 138 -7.93 16.65 -6.99
CA GLU A 138 -9.22 17.13 -7.47
C GLU A 138 -9.19 18.63 -7.83
N TYR A 139 -10.04 18.99 -8.79
CA TYR A 139 -10.33 20.38 -9.15
C TYR A 139 -9.11 21.23 -9.58
N THR A 140 -8.06 20.61 -10.11
CA THR A 140 -6.84 21.31 -10.59
C THR A 140 -7.10 22.29 -11.74
N SER A 141 -8.21 22.13 -12.47
CA SER A 141 -8.68 23.04 -13.52
C SER A 141 -9.64 24.15 -13.03
N TYR A 142 -9.99 24.16 -11.74
CA TYR A 142 -10.99 25.06 -11.13
C TYR A 142 -10.36 26.23 -10.40
N PHE A 143 -9.04 26.18 -10.16
CA PHE A 143 -8.30 27.22 -9.46
C PHE A 143 -7.00 27.61 -10.18
N ARG A 144 -6.55 28.84 -9.93
CA ARG A 144 -5.29 29.43 -10.42
C ARG A 144 -4.54 30.11 -9.30
N SER A 145 -3.21 30.16 -9.41
CA SER A 145 -2.35 30.80 -8.43
C SER A 145 -2.66 32.29 -8.35
N ARG A 146 -2.76 32.83 -7.13
CA ARG A 146 -2.94 34.28 -6.91
C ARG A 146 -1.73 35.11 -7.37
N ALA A 147 -0.54 34.51 -7.37
CA ALA A 147 0.71 35.16 -7.77
C ALA A 147 1.10 34.89 -9.24
N ASP A 148 0.48 33.89 -9.87
CA ASP A 148 0.81 33.45 -11.23
C ASP A 148 -0.46 32.89 -11.90
N PRO A 149 -1.28 33.76 -12.53
CA PRO A 149 -2.61 33.38 -13.03
C PRO A 149 -2.62 32.22 -14.03
N ASP A 150 -1.50 31.94 -14.69
CA ASP A 150 -1.38 30.83 -15.64
C ASP A 150 -1.11 29.48 -14.96
N ARG A 151 -0.65 29.50 -13.70
CA ARG A 151 -0.34 28.28 -12.95
C ARG A 151 -1.60 27.67 -12.31
N PRO A 152 -2.00 26.43 -12.68
CA PRO A 152 -3.11 25.72 -12.04
C PRO A 152 -2.83 25.45 -10.55
N ARG A 153 -3.89 25.42 -9.74
CA ARG A 153 -3.83 25.08 -8.32
C ARG A 153 -4.84 24.01 -7.96
N SER A 154 -4.46 23.18 -6.99
CA SER A 154 -5.31 22.15 -6.41
C SER A 154 -6.30 22.74 -5.42
N PHE A 155 -7.38 22.01 -5.13
CA PHE A 155 -8.30 22.39 -4.05
C PHE A 155 -7.60 22.47 -2.69
N LEU A 156 -6.61 21.61 -2.44
CA LEU A 156 -5.79 21.64 -1.21
C LEU A 156 -5.10 22.99 -1.02
N THR A 157 -4.64 23.63 -2.10
CA THR A 157 -4.06 24.97 -2.04
C THR A 157 -5.06 25.99 -1.52
N GLU A 158 -6.30 25.96 -2.02
CA GLU A 158 -7.34 26.89 -1.58
C GLU A 158 -7.81 26.60 -0.16
N LEU A 159 -7.95 25.32 0.21
CA LEU A 159 -8.27 24.89 1.58
C LEU A 159 -7.24 25.44 2.58
N VAL A 160 -5.95 25.27 2.30
CA VAL A 160 -4.87 25.77 3.17
C VAL A 160 -4.90 27.30 3.28
N ASN A 161 -5.18 28.00 2.17
CA ASN A 161 -5.33 29.46 2.17
C ASN A 161 -6.50 29.94 3.03
N ILE A 162 -7.65 29.28 2.95
CA ILE A 162 -8.84 29.58 3.78
C ILE A 162 -8.51 29.37 5.26
N LEU A 163 -7.96 28.21 5.62
CA LEU A 163 -7.57 27.90 7.00
C LEU A 163 -6.51 28.86 7.56
N THR A 164 -5.62 29.36 6.69
CA THR A 164 -4.65 30.39 7.05
C THR A 164 -5.34 31.72 7.34
N GLY A 165 -6.28 32.16 6.50
CA GLY A 165 -7.08 33.35 6.76
C GLY A 165 -7.88 33.30 8.07
N LEU A 166 -8.21 32.10 8.53
CA LEU A 166 -8.89 31.86 9.81
C LEU A 166 -7.93 31.80 11.02
N GLY A 167 -6.62 31.85 10.80
CA GLY A 167 -5.61 31.73 11.86
C GLY A 167 -5.58 30.34 12.51
N LEU A 168 -5.99 29.32 11.76
CA LEU A 168 -5.94 27.90 12.16
C LEU A 168 -4.71 27.16 11.59
N ALA A 169 -4.04 27.76 10.60
CA ALA A 169 -2.89 27.17 9.90
C ALA A 169 -1.60 27.06 10.73
N THR A 170 -1.55 27.64 11.95
CA THR A 170 -0.32 27.65 12.76
C THR A 170 0.07 26.27 13.30
N HIS A 171 -0.90 25.36 13.40
CA HIS A 171 -0.70 23.97 13.84
C HIS A 171 -1.50 23.02 12.95
N THR A 172 -1.30 23.07 11.63
CA THR A 172 -1.97 22.17 10.69
C THR A 172 -1.11 20.96 10.35
N VAL A 173 -1.70 19.76 10.46
CA VAL A 173 -1.13 18.51 9.96
C VAL A 173 -1.86 18.18 8.66
N ILE A 174 -1.12 17.99 7.58
CA ILE A 174 -1.66 17.53 6.30
C ILE A 174 -1.27 16.06 6.16
N SER A 175 -2.27 15.19 6.16
CA SER A 175 -2.14 13.73 6.11
C SER A 175 -2.83 13.20 4.85
N GLY A 176 -2.24 12.21 4.21
CA GLY A 176 -2.83 11.52 3.08
C GLY A 176 -1.91 10.44 2.56
N ILE A 177 -2.49 9.38 2.01
CA ILE A 177 -1.71 8.35 1.31
C ILE A 177 -1.20 8.98 0.02
N SER A 178 0.04 8.66 -0.39
CA SER A 178 0.51 8.93 -1.76
C SER A 178 0.74 10.40 -2.11
N LEU A 179 0.80 11.29 -1.11
CA LEU A 179 1.17 12.69 -1.33
C LEU A 179 2.68 12.82 -1.49
N SER A 180 3.13 13.37 -2.62
CA SER A 180 4.55 13.73 -2.72
C SER A 180 4.84 14.94 -1.86
N GLU A 181 6.07 15.01 -1.36
CA GLU A 181 6.61 16.22 -0.77
C GLU A 181 6.43 17.41 -1.72
N ASP A 182 6.70 17.25 -3.02
CA ASP A 182 6.49 18.29 -4.02
C ASP A 182 5.03 18.75 -4.13
N GLN A 183 4.04 17.86 -4.00
CA GLN A 183 2.61 18.24 -4.05
C GLN A 183 2.20 19.03 -2.80
N ILE A 184 2.75 18.67 -1.64
CA ILE A 184 2.51 19.39 -0.38
C ILE A 184 3.21 20.75 -0.46
N ILE A 185 4.48 20.77 -0.87
CA ILE A 185 5.23 22.01 -1.08
C ILE A 185 4.48 22.88 -2.08
N ASP A 186 4.15 22.41 -3.28
CA ASP A 186 3.45 23.23 -4.28
C ASP A 186 2.09 23.76 -3.79
N SER A 187 1.38 23.00 -2.96
CA SER A 187 0.08 23.41 -2.40
C SER A 187 0.21 24.39 -1.23
N VAL A 188 1.34 24.38 -0.52
CA VAL A 188 1.52 25.11 0.75
C VAL A 188 2.58 26.23 0.64
N GLN A 189 3.48 26.18 -0.34
CA GLN A 189 4.68 27.04 -0.48
C GLN A 189 4.34 28.53 -0.57
N SER A 190 3.26 28.88 -1.27
CA SER A 190 2.79 30.27 -1.32
C SER A 190 2.30 30.79 0.05
N THR A 191 1.93 29.89 0.94
CA THR A 191 1.37 30.17 2.27
C THR A 191 2.44 30.09 3.35
N THR A 192 3.33 29.09 3.32
CA THR A 192 4.47 28.95 4.25
C THR A 192 5.50 30.06 4.07
N ALA A 193 5.74 30.52 2.83
CA ALA A 193 6.60 31.69 2.58
C ALA A 193 6.04 32.98 3.23
N ARG A 194 4.71 33.13 3.29
CA ARG A 194 4.06 34.29 3.95
C ARG A 194 4.09 34.20 5.48
N LEU A 195 4.10 32.99 6.03
CA LEU A 195 4.05 32.75 7.48
C LEU A 195 5.42 32.52 8.13
N GLY A 196 6.50 32.40 7.35
CA GLY A 196 7.84 32.10 7.87
C GLY A 196 7.94 30.73 8.57
N THR A 197 6.97 29.85 8.35
CA THR A 197 6.84 28.55 9.00
C THR A 197 7.70 27.49 8.31
N ARG A 198 8.45 26.71 9.10
CA ARG A 198 9.21 25.56 8.60
C ARG A 198 8.25 24.39 8.36
N LEU A 199 7.99 24.07 7.09
CA LEU A 199 7.32 22.82 6.73
C LEU A 199 8.22 21.66 7.16
N LYS A 200 7.69 20.76 7.98
CA LYS A 200 8.36 19.50 8.33
C LYS A 200 7.53 18.36 7.76
N VAL A 201 8.05 17.76 6.69
CA VAL A 201 7.44 16.55 6.13
C VAL A 201 7.88 15.37 6.99
N VAL A 202 6.90 14.63 7.50
CA VAL A 202 7.13 13.39 8.24
C VAL A 202 6.43 12.29 7.47
N SER A 203 7.22 11.44 6.80
CA SER A 203 6.70 10.23 6.20
C SER A 203 6.45 9.21 7.31
N ILE A 204 5.18 8.93 7.60
CA ILE A 204 4.81 7.75 8.36
C ILE A 204 4.74 6.62 7.34
N PRO A 205 5.62 5.61 7.41
CA PRO A 205 5.48 4.44 6.56
C PRO A 205 4.15 3.77 6.89
N ASP A 206 3.26 3.75 5.90
CA ASP A 206 1.95 3.12 6.01
C ASP A 206 2.11 1.63 5.72
N GLY A 207 2.59 0.89 6.72
CA GLY A 207 2.72 -0.56 6.60
C GLY A 207 3.50 -1.21 7.73
N PHE A 208 3.34 -2.53 7.85
CA PHE A 208 4.19 -3.32 8.73
C PHE A 208 5.57 -3.48 8.08
N TYR A 209 6.64 -3.19 8.82
CA TYR A 209 8.00 -3.34 8.32
C TYR A 209 8.40 -4.81 8.14
N ASP A 210 7.84 -5.69 8.98
CA ASP A 210 8.03 -7.13 8.93
C ASP A 210 6.79 -7.90 9.41
N LYS A 211 6.76 -9.21 9.13
CA LYS A 211 5.67 -10.11 9.53
C LYS A 211 5.50 -10.22 11.04
N GLU A 212 6.54 -9.99 11.84
CA GLU A 212 6.47 -10.10 13.30
C GLU A 212 5.81 -8.89 13.94
N GLU A 213 6.02 -7.69 13.39
CA GLU A 213 5.27 -6.48 13.77
C GLU A 213 3.77 -6.66 13.48
N GLN A 214 3.43 -7.11 12.26
CA GLN A 214 2.06 -7.44 11.89
C GLN A 214 1.45 -8.50 12.82
N ARG A 215 2.20 -9.56 13.13
CA ARG A 215 1.77 -10.62 14.04
C ARG A 215 1.43 -10.06 15.42
N LYS A 216 2.30 -9.23 15.99
CA LYS A 216 2.06 -8.59 17.30
C LYS A 216 0.81 -7.72 17.28
N TYR A 217 0.60 -6.96 16.21
CA TYR A 217 -0.58 -6.14 16.04
C TYR A 217 -1.87 -6.98 15.99
N ILE A 218 -1.90 -8.04 15.17
CA ILE A 218 -3.04 -8.96 15.08
C ILE A 218 -3.34 -9.60 16.44
N LEU A 219 -2.31 -10.14 17.11
CA LEU A 219 -2.48 -10.80 18.41
C LEU A 219 -2.99 -9.84 19.49
N LYS A 220 -2.51 -8.58 19.49
CA LYS A 220 -2.95 -7.56 20.44
C LYS A 220 -4.45 -7.27 20.32
N HIS A 221 -4.97 -7.22 19.10
CA HIS A 221 -6.35 -6.79 18.84
C HIS A 221 -7.35 -7.94 18.72
N LEU A 222 -6.97 -9.07 18.10
CA LEU A 222 -7.85 -10.23 17.97
C LEU A 222 -7.66 -11.27 19.07
N GLY A 223 -6.56 -11.26 19.82
CA GLY A 223 -6.33 -12.20 20.92
C GLY A 223 -7.48 -12.23 21.95
N PRO A 224 -7.88 -11.07 22.51
CA PRO A 224 -8.99 -11.01 23.45
C PRO A 224 -10.32 -11.52 22.88
N TRP A 225 -10.62 -11.18 21.62
CA TRP A 225 -11.82 -11.67 20.93
C TRP A 225 -11.78 -13.19 20.74
N ALA A 226 -10.63 -13.75 20.33
CA ALA A 226 -10.49 -15.19 20.12
C ALA A 226 -10.66 -15.98 21.42
N GLU A 227 -10.14 -15.46 22.54
CA GLU A 227 -10.35 -16.03 23.88
C GLU A 227 -11.82 -15.96 24.30
N GLN A 228 -12.45 -14.79 24.13
CA GLN A 228 -13.86 -14.57 24.47
C GLN A 228 -14.80 -15.50 23.68
N ARG A 229 -14.57 -15.63 22.37
CA ARG A 229 -15.34 -16.51 21.46
C ARG A 229 -14.90 -17.97 21.48
N LYS A 230 -13.90 -18.32 22.30
CA LYS A 230 -13.36 -19.68 22.44
C LYS A 230 -12.93 -20.29 21.10
N ILE A 231 -12.36 -19.48 20.21
CA ILE A 231 -11.83 -19.94 18.93
C ILE A 231 -10.68 -20.94 19.22
N PRO A 232 -10.68 -22.14 18.60
CA PRO A 232 -9.62 -23.11 18.84
C PRO A 232 -8.23 -22.52 18.56
N VAL A 233 -7.28 -22.71 19.47
CA VAL A 233 -5.92 -22.12 19.38
C VAL A 233 -5.25 -22.42 18.03
N LYS A 234 -5.43 -23.64 17.49
CA LYS A 234 -4.89 -24.01 16.17
C LYS A 234 -5.54 -23.22 15.03
N SER A 235 -6.87 -23.07 15.05
CA SER A 235 -7.60 -22.25 14.07
C SER A 235 -7.18 -20.79 14.17
N PHE A 236 -7.09 -20.22 15.37
CA PHE A 236 -6.64 -18.84 15.53
C PHE A 236 -5.20 -18.62 15.03
N LYS A 237 -4.27 -19.53 15.36
CA LYS A 237 -2.91 -19.50 14.81
C LYS A 237 -2.91 -19.55 13.28
N ARG A 238 -3.77 -20.39 12.70
CA ARG A 238 -3.94 -20.46 11.24
C ARG A 238 -4.48 -19.15 10.69
N LEU A 239 -5.47 -18.52 11.32
CA LEU A 239 -6.06 -17.26 10.86
C LEU A 239 -4.98 -16.17 10.81
N VAL A 240 -4.20 -16.04 11.89
CA VAL A 240 -3.06 -15.13 11.96
C VAL A 240 -2.09 -15.41 10.81
N GLN A 241 -1.76 -16.67 10.55
CA GLN A 241 -0.87 -17.02 9.44
C GLN A 241 -1.45 -16.63 8.08
N ARG A 242 -2.74 -16.87 7.83
CA ARG A 242 -3.42 -16.44 6.60
C ARG A 242 -3.36 -14.92 6.42
N MET A 243 -3.60 -14.16 7.47
CA MET A 243 -3.45 -12.69 7.47
C MET A 243 -2.02 -12.24 7.18
N LEU A 244 -1.03 -12.90 7.78
CA LEU A 244 0.40 -12.60 7.53
C LEU A 244 0.86 -12.97 6.12
N ASP A 245 0.13 -13.84 5.43
CA ASP A 245 0.50 -14.25 4.09
C ASP A 245 -0.26 -13.47 3.01
N VAL A 246 -1.48 -12.99 3.28
CA VAL A 246 -2.30 -12.24 2.30
C VAL A 246 -2.29 -10.73 2.54
N PHE A 247 -2.27 -10.28 3.79
CA PHE A 247 -2.32 -8.86 4.17
C PHE A 247 -0.98 -8.16 4.46
N PRO A 248 0.22 -8.66 4.08
CA PRO A 248 1.43 -7.85 4.17
C PRO A 248 1.32 -6.51 3.43
N GLY A 249 2.13 -5.54 3.87
CA GLY A 249 2.16 -4.19 3.31
C GLY A 249 1.33 -3.24 4.17
N ARG A 250 0.33 -2.60 3.56
CA ARG A 250 -0.45 -1.52 4.19
C ARG A 250 -1.16 -1.97 5.47
N TYR A 251 -0.92 -1.22 6.54
CA TYR A 251 -1.54 -1.44 7.85
C TYR A 251 -3.07 -1.49 7.77
N ARG A 252 -3.65 -0.59 6.95
CA ARG A 252 -5.11 -0.42 6.81
C ARG A 252 -5.84 -1.70 6.41
N VAL A 253 -5.25 -2.55 5.58
CA VAL A 253 -5.87 -3.83 5.17
C VAL A 253 -6.07 -4.73 6.39
N THR A 254 -5.02 -4.88 7.20
CA THR A 254 -5.08 -5.70 8.42
C THR A 254 -6.04 -5.08 9.44
N ALA A 255 -5.96 -3.76 9.65
CA ALA A 255 -6.84 -3.06 10.59
C ALA A 255 -8.32 -3.16 10.20
N CYS A 256 -8.65 -3.01 8.91
CA CYS A 256 -10.01 -3.13 8.39
C CYS A 256 -10.58 -4.53 8.61
N PHE A 257 -9.80 -5.58 8.34
CA PHE A 257 -10.24 -6.94 8.62
C PHE A 257 -10.51 -7.16 10.11
N ILE A 258 -9.61 -6.68 10.98
CA ILE A 258 -9.77 -6.76 12.44
C ILE A 258 -11.05 -6.03 12.88
N ASP A 259 -11.29 -4.82 12.37
CA ASP A 259 -12.51 -4.05 12.67
C ASP A 259 -13.77 -4.84 12.32
N ILE A 260 -13.83 -5.47 11.13
CA ILE A 260 -14.99 -6.26 10.71
C ILE A 260 -15.16 -7.49 11.60
N VAL A 261 -14.08 -8.19 11.97
CA VAL A 261 -14.15 -9.32 12.92
C VAL A 261 -14.74 -8.86 14.26
N LEU A 262 -14.25 -7.75 14.81
CA LEU A 262 -14.69 -7.23 16.11
C LEU A 262 -16.13 -6.70 16.07
N ARG A 263 -16.51 -5.97 15.02
CA ARG A 263 -17.87 -5.41 14.85
C ARG A 263 -18.88 -6.48 14.53
N SER A 264 -18.54 -7.47 13.70
CA SER A 264 -19.42 -8.60 13.42
C SER A 264 -19.52 -9.55 14.60
N ASP A 265 -18.45 -9.64 15.41
CA ASP A 265 -18.29 -10.59 16.51
C ASP A 265 -18.55 -12.04 16.05
N THR A 266 -18.11 -12.35 14.83
CA THR A 266 -18.31 -13.63 14.15
C THR A 266 -17.62 -14.79 14.87
N GLU A 267 -18.11 -16.01 14.72
CA GLU A 267 -17.41 -17.25 15.11
C GLU A 267 -16.77 -17.97 13.92
N CYS A 268 -16.93 -17.41 12.71
CA CYS A 268 -16.45 -17.98 11.44
C CYS A 268 -15.40 -17.07 10.77
N PRO A 269 -14.26 -16.81 11.41
CA PRO A 269 -13.28 -15.85 10.93
C PRO A 269 -12.60 -16.26 9.62
N HIS A 270 -12.46 -17.55 9.32
CA HIS A 270 -11.80 -18.00 8.10
C HIS A 270 -12.68 -17.79 6.87
N ARG A 271 -13.98 -18.04 6.97
CA ARG A 271 -14.94 -17.68 5.91
C ARG A 271 -15.02 -16.17 5.73
N LEU A 272 -15.00 -15.40 6.82
CA LEU A 272 -14.97 -13.94 6.74
C LEU A 272 -13.68 -13.45 6.06
N PHE A 273 -12.54 -14.07 6.35
CA PHE A 273 -11.27 -13.79 5.71
C PHE A 273 -11.34 -13.98 4.19
N THR A 274 -11.86 -15.12 3.74
CA THR A 274 -11.99 -15.40 2.30
C THR A 274 -12.97 -14.44 1.63
N LEU A 275 -14.09 -14.12 2.29
CA LEU A 275 -15.03 -13.12 1.78
C LEU A 275 -14.40 -11.72 1.73
N PHE A 276 -13.60 -11.34 2.73
CA PHE A 276 -12.88 -10.07 2.76
C PHE A 276 -11.90 -9.99 1.58
N ALA A 277 -11.09 -11.03 1.37
CA ALA A 277 -10.15 -11.10 0.25
C ALA A 277 -10.87 -11.04 -1.12
N LEU A 278 -12.00 -11.73 -1.25
CA LEU A 278 -12.85 -11.66 -2.45
C LEU A 278 -13.31 -10.23 -2.73
N ARG A 279 -13.81 -9.52 -1.71
CA ARG A 279 -14.38 -8.17 -1.86
C ARG A 279 -13.32 -7.12 -2.12
N ILE A 280 -12.17 -7.19 -1.44
CA ILE A 280 -11.09 -6.21 -1.59
C ILE A 280 -10.35 -6.35 -2.92
N THR A 281 -10.33 -7.54 -3.51
CA THR A 281 -9.73 -7.82 -4.84
C THR A 281 -10.71 -7.75 -5.99
N ASP A 282 -12.00 -7.61 -5.68
CA ASP A 282 -13.11 -7.67 -6.63
C ASP A 282 -13.18 -8.98 -7.44
N GLY A 283 -12.87 -10.11 -6.80
CA GLY A 283 -13.18 -11.43 -7.38
C GLY A 283 -12.21 -12.56 -7.06
N TYR A 284 -11.07 -12.30 -6.43
CA TYR A 284 -10.10 -13.37 -6.14
C TYR A 284 -10.51 -14.20 -4.93
N VAL A 285 -10.55 -15.52 -5.09
CA VAL A 285 -10.96 -16.45 -4.03
C VAL A 285 -9.74 -17.07 -3.35
N CYS A 286 -9.53 -16.77 -2.06
CA CYS A 286 -8.54 -17.47 -1.26
C CYS A 286 -9.00 -18.91 -0.97
N THR A 287 -8.19 -19.89 -1.35
CA THR A 287 -8.55 -21.32 -1.23
C THR A 287 -7.84 -22.03 -0.06
N ASP A 288 -6.93 -21.32 0.61
CA ASP A 288 -6.05 -21.85 1.66
C ASP A 288 -6.72 -22.14 3.02
N GLY A 289 -8.01 -21.81 3.14
CA GLY A 289 -8.85 -22.16 4.28
C GLY A 289 -9.31 -23.62 4.29
N GLY A 290 -9.45 -24.24 3.11
CA GLY A 290 -9.61 -25.68 2.93
C GLY A 290 -10.58 -26.36 3.90
N GLN A 291 -10.06 -27.24 4.75
CA GLN A 291 -10.86 -27.97 5.75
C GLN A 291 -11.37 -27.08 6.87
N ILE A 292 -10.60 -26.09 7.32
CA ILE A 292 -10.96 -25.25 8.48
C ILE A 292 -12.18 -24.38 8.16
N GLU A 293 -12.28 -23.84 6.95
CA GLU A 293 -13.50 -23.13 6.51
C GLU A 293 -14.71 -24.05 6.38
N ARG A 294 -14.51 -25.31 5.98
CA ARG A 294 -15.58 -26.31 5.89
C ARG A 294 -16.12 -26.70 7.27
N GLU A 295 -15.27 -26.67 8.28
CA GLU A 295 -15.63 -26.92 9.68
C GLU A 295 -16.32 -25.71 10.33
N GLU A 296 -16.12 -24.50 9.82
CA GLU A 296 -16.89 -23.32 10.23
C GLU A 296 -18.33 -23.38 9.73
N ALA A 297 -19.25 -22.89 10.57
CA ALA A 297 -20.63 -22.65 10.20
C ALA A 297 -20.75 -21.56 9.11
N CYS A 298 -21.96 -21.35 8.58
CA CYS A 298 -22.20 -20.25 7.65
C CYS A 298 -21.98 -18.89 8.33
N LEU A 299 -21.50 -17.91 7.56
CA LEU A 299 -21.35 -16.54 8.04
C LEU A 299 -22.72 -15.95 8.41
N GLU A 300 -22.76 -15.28 9.56
CA GLU A 300 -23.94 -14.54 10.01
C GLU A 300 -24.21 -13.31 9.13
N ASP A 301 -25.48 -12.91 9.04
CA ASP A 301 -25.94 -11.77 8.23
C ASP A 301 -25.18 -10.48 8.52
N LYS A 302 -24.82 -10.24 9.79
CA LYS A 302 -24.08 -9.04 10.19
C LYS A 302 -22.68 -9.01 9.59
N ALA A 303 -21.95 -10.13 9.67
CA ALA A 303 -20.62 -10.27 9.08
C ALA A 303 -20.68 -10.13 7.55
N PHE A 304 -21.70 -10.73 6.93
CA PHE A 304 -21.91 -10.65 5.49
C PHE A 304 -22.21 -9.21 5.03
N LYS A 305 -23.07 -8.48 5.74
CA LYS A 305 -23.38 -7.07 5.44
C LYS A 305 -22.14 -6.18 5.55
N LEU A 306 -21.39 -6.29 6.64
CA LEU A 306 -20.14 -5.52 6.83
C LEU A 306 -19.11 -5.84 5.76
N ALA A 307 -18.97 -7.11 5.36
CA ALA A 307 -18.07 -7.48 4.27
C ALA A 307 -18.52 -6.91 2.91
N ASN A 308 -19.82 -6.70 2.68
CA ASN A 308 -20.32 -6.10 1.44
C ASN A 308 -20.13 -4.57 1.37
N GLU A 309 -19.79 -3.91 2.49
CA GLU A 309 -19.42 -2.50 2.51
C GLU A 309 -17.98 -2.27 1.99
N ILE A 310 -17.15 -3.31 2.01
CA ILE A 310 -15.77 -3.27 1.50
C ILE A 310 -15.78 -2.87 0.03
N ARG A 311 -14.92 -1.90 -0.29
CA ARG A 311 -14.64 -1.49 -1.66
C ARG A 311 -13.36 -2.15 -2.18
N PRO A 312 -13.24 -2.36 -3.49
CA PRO A 312 -12.00 -2.83 -4.09
C PRO A 312 -10.83 -1.92 -3.69
N MET A 313 -9.66 -2.52 -3.46
CA MET A 313 -8.46 -1.78 -3.03
C MET A 313 -7.87 -0.93 -4.16
N ILE A 314 -8.00 -1.37 -5.41
CA ILE A 314 -7.54 -0.63 -6.58
C ILE A 314 -8.69 0.23 -7.09
N ASP A 315 -8.44 1.52 -7.29
CA ASP A 315 -9.34 2.36 -8.08
C ASP A 315 -9.04 2.10 -9.55
N TRP A 316 -9.83 1.21 -10.15
CA TRP A 316 -9.68 0.84 -11.56
C TRP A 316 -9.88 2.01 -12.52
N LYS A 317 -10.70 3.01 -12.15
CA LYS A 317 -10.87 4.21 -12.99
C LYS A 317 -9.60 5.05 -13.01
N GLU A 318 -8.97 5.21 -11.85
CA GLU A 318 -7.69 5.90 -11.75
C GLU A 318 -6.59 5.11 -12.49
N TYR A 319 -6.56 3.78 -12.34
CA TYR A 319 -5.64 2.92 -13.10
C TYR A 319 -5.79 3.07 -14.60
N ASP A 320 -7.03 3.05 -15.11
CA ASP A 320 -7.30 3.16 -16.55
C ASP A 320 -6.82 4.49 -17.13
N SER A 321 -6.86 5.55 -16.31
CA SER A 321 -6.37 6.89 -16.65
C SER A 321 -4.84 7.01 -16.73
N LEU A 322 -4.11 6.00 -16.22
CA LEU A 322 -2.65 6.03 -16.22
C LEU A 322 -2.08 5.98 -17.65
N PRO A 323 -0.92 6.61 -17.87
CA PRO A 323 -0.18 6.50 -19.12
C PRO A 323 0.10 5.05 -19.54
N PRO A 324 0.07 4.71 -20.85
CA PRO A 324 0.28 3.34 -21.32
C PRO A 324 1.61 2.70 -20.89
N ASP A 325 2.69 3.48 -20.81
CA ASP A 325 4.02 3.07 -20.36
C ASP A 325 4.03 2.66 -18.87
N VAL A 326 3.33 3.42 -18.03
CA VAL A 326 3.13 3.12 -16.61
C VAL A 326 2.36 1.81 -16.45
N LYS A 327 1.23 1.67 -17.17
CA LYS A 327 0.43 0.44 -17.15
C LYS A 327 1.24 -0.78 -17.59
N THR A 328 2.02 -0.64 -18.66
CA THR A 328 2.91 -1.69 -19.17
C THR A 328 3.94 -2.10 -18.12
N THR A 329 4.56 -1.13 -17.44
CA THR A 329 5.51 -1.39 -16.35
C THR A 329 4.87 -2.21 -15.23
N VAL A 330 3.69 -1.82 -14.75
CA VAL A 330 2.95 -2.55 -13.71
C VAL A 330 2.64 -3.98 -14.14
N ILE A 331 2.12 -4.15 -15.37
CA ILE A 331 1.81 -5.47 -15.91
C ILE A 331 3.05 -6.35 -15.96
N HIS A 332 4.21 -5.83 -16.38
CA HIS A 332 5.46 -6.59 -16.37
C HIS A 332 5.95 -6.94 -14.95
N MET A 333 5.79 -6.03 -13.98
CA MET A 333 6.14 -6.31 -12.59
C MET A 333 5.28 -7.44 -12.00
N VAL A 334 3.96 -7.38 -12.23
CA VAL A 334 3.03 -8.41 -11.77
C VAL A 334 3.28 -9.73 -12.48
N ALA A 335 3.48 -9.73 -13.79
CA ALA A 335 3.83 -10.93 -14.57
C ALA A 335 5.13 -11.59 -14.07
N ARG A 336 6.14 -10.79 -13.73
CA ARG A 336 7.39 -11.28 -13.13
C ARG A 336 7.14 -11.88 -11.75
N TYR A 337 6.34 -11.24 -10.92
CA TYR A 337 6.00 -11.80 -9.61
C TYR A 337 5.31 -13.16 -9.76
N ILE A 338 4.29 -13.27 -10.63
CA ILE A 338 3.52 -14.49 -10.84
C ILE A 338 4.39 -15.67 -11.32
N THR A 339 5.45 -15.39 -12.09
CA THR A 339 6.30 -16.41 -12.73
C THR A 339 7.59 -16.73 -11.98
N THR A 340 8.14 -15.79 -11.20
CA THR A 340 9.42 -15.96 -10.51
C THR A 340 9.35 -15.69 -9.01
N GLY A 341 8.19 -15.28 -8.48
CA GLY A 341 8.04 -14.85 -7.09
C GLY A 341 8.86 -13.61 -6.71
N THR A 342 9.41 -12.90 -7.70
CA THR A 342 10.31 -11.77 -7.45
C THR A 342 9.52 -10.46 -7.43
N MET A 343 9.48 -9.82 -6.27
CA MET A 343 8.95 -8.45 -6.15
C MET A 343 9.87 -7.47 -6.86
N SER A 344 9.29 -6.54 -7.63
CA SER A 344 10.03 -5.51 -8.34
C SER A 344 9.84 -4.16 -7.65
N THR A 345 10.88 -3.35 -7.66
CA THR A 345 10.89 -1.98 -7.15
C THR A 345 10.98 -0.99 -8.31
N VAL A 346 10.28 0.14 -8.21
CA VAL A 346 10.37 1.23 -9.20
C VAL A 346 10.97 2.45 -8.52
N THR A 347 12.01 3.03 -9.14
CA THR A 347 12.66 4.26 -8.69
C THR A 347 12.03 5.49 -9.32
N ASP A 348 11.81 6.52 -8.49
CA ASP A 348 11.59 7.96 -8.75
C ASP A 348 10.58 8.43 -9.80
N LYS A 349 9.93 7.59 -10.61
CA LYS A 349 9.03 8.06 -11.68
C LYS A 349 7.53 7.82 -11.53
N GLU A 350 7.04 7.10 -10.54
CA GLU A 350 5.60 6.78 -10.53
C GLU A 350 4.92 6.88 -9.17
N LEU A 351 4.98 8.09 -8.58
CA LEU A 351 4.07 8.52 -7.52
C LEU A 351 2.58 8.31 -7.88
N LYS A 352 2.29 8.17 -9.18
CA LYS A 352 0.98 7.84 -9.75
C LYS A 352 0.51 6.41 -9.43
N LEU A 353 1.42 5.45 -9.23
CA LEU A 353 1.04 4.09 -8.78
C LEU A 353 0.49 4.10 -7.36
N VAL A 354 0.99 5.02 -6.54
CA VAL A 354 0.51 5.18 -5.17
C VAL A 354 -0.89 5.83 -5.20
N LYS A 355 -1.19 6.73 -6.16
CA LYS A 355 -2.53 7.32 -6.36
C LYS A 355 -3.58 6.28 -6.77
N ALA A 356 -3.23 5.37 -7.67
CA ALA A 356 -4.10 4.25 -8.06
C ALA A 356 -4.19 3.14 -6.99
N SER A 357 -3.58 3.34 -5.80
CA SER A 357 -3.52 2.35 -4.73
C SER A 357 -2.82 1.03 -5.11
N ILE A 358 -1.90 1.06 -6.09
CA ILE A 358 -1.17 -0.11 -6.62
C ILE A 358 0.16 -0.34 -5.90
N GLY A 359 0.86 0.73 -5.51
CA GLY A 359 2.13 0.64 -4.79
C GLY A 359 2.07 1.33 -3.43
N HIS A 360 2.97 0.98 -2.53
CA HIS A 360 3.26 1.77 -1.32
C HIS A 360 4.71 2.26 -1.36
N VAL A 361 4.95 3.41 -0.71
CA VAL A 361 6.28 3.99 -0.62
C VAL A 361 7.02 3.29 0.50
N ARG A 362 8.14 2.63 0.18
CA ARG A 362 9.10 2.14 1.16
C ARG A 362 10.30 3.08 1.19
N CYS A 363 10.73 3.45 2.38
CA CYS A 363 11.98 4.19 2.57
C CYS A 363 13.10 3.14 2.67
N GLU A 364 13.95 3.05 1.65
CA GLU A 364 15.17 2.25 1.76
C GLU A 364 16.28 3.12 2.38
N GLU A 365 17.04 2.57 3.33
CA GLU A 365 18.30 3.17 3.71
C GLU A 365 19.26 2.95 2.55
N THR A 366 19.69 4.03 1.91
CA THR A 366 20.66 3.97 0.81
C THR A 366 21.94 3.31 1.30
N TYR A 367 22.20 2.11 0.78
CA TYR A 367 23.49 1.45 0.87
C TYR A 367 24.48 2.28 0.04
N ASP A 368 25.54 2.80 0.66
CA ASP A 368 26.62 3.43 -0.11
C ASP A 368 27.30 2.33 -0.94
N GLY A 369 27.40 2.55 -2.25
CA GLY A 369 28.01 1.62 -3.19
C GLY A 369 29.55 1.62 -3.13
N SER A 370 30.17 1.74 -1.95
CA SER A 370 31.63 1.81 -1.82
C SER A 370 32.25 0.61 -1.11
N THR A 371 31.77 -0.62 -1.36
CA THR A 371 32.66 -1.80 -1.31
C THR A 371 32.15 -2.92 -2.22
N ASP A 372 32.31 -2.74 -3.52
CA ASP A 372 32.34 -3.89 -4.44
C ASP A 372 33.59 -4.74 -4.14
N LYS A 373 33.41 -5.77 -3.33
CA LYS A 373 34.12 -7.03 -3.52
C LYS A 373 33.12 -8.08 -3.95
N VAL A 374 33.19 -8.39 -5.25
CA VAL A 374 32.64 -9.57 -5.89
C VAL A 374 32.71 -10.78 -4.95
N GLY A 375 31.54 -11.29 -4.56
CA GLY A 375 31.41 -12.46 -3.69
C GLY A 375 29.97 -12.93 -3.64
N SER A 376 29.63 -13.91 -4.48
CA SER A 376 28.38 -14.67 -4.34
C SER A 376 28.29 -15.29 -2.94
N THR A 377 27.29 -14.91 -2.15
CA THR A 377 26.84 -15.64 -0.96
C THR A 377 25.35 -15.25 -0.79
N GLY A 378 24.37 -16.15 -0.82
CA GLY A 378 24.28 -17.37 -0.03
C GLY A 378 23.70 -16.99 1.34
N LEU A 379 22.37 -16.88 1.47
CA LEU A 379 21.70 -16.61 2.74
C LEU A 379 21.73 -17.88 3.61
N GLY A 380 22.88 -18.08 4.25
CA GLY A 380 23.08 -19.10 5.27
C GLY A 380 22.51 -18.67 6.61
N ALA A 381 21.77 -19.59 7.23
CA ALA A 381 21.39 -19.58 8.63
C ALA A 381 22.59 -19.39 9.57
N THR A 382 22.36 -18.90 10.78
CA THR A 382 22.89 -19.49 12.01
C THR A 382 22.27 -18.88 13.25
N GLY A 383 21.76 -19.75 14.12
CA GLY A 383 21.55 -19.45 15.53
C GLY A 383 22.75 -19.90 16.38
N LYS A 384 22.89 -19.23 17.53
CA LYS A 384 23.63 -19.58 18.77
C LYS A 384 25.16 -19.60 18.76
N GLY A 385 25.73 -18.87 19.73
CA GLY A 385 26.96 -19.29 20.42
C GLY A 385 27.95 -18.18 20.79
N THR A 386 27.81 -17.64 22.01
CA THR A 386 28.86 -17.16 22.94
C THR A 386 30.33 -17.11 22.47
N THR A 387 31.03 -15.95 22.59
CA THR A 387 32.14 -15.72 23.56
C THR A 387 32.84 -14.33 23.43
N ARG A 388 33.02 -13.71 24.61
CA ARG A 388 34.09 -12.82 25.15
C ARG A 388 35.14 -12.11 24.26
N LYS A 389 35.24 -10.78 24.51
CA LYS A 389 36.39 -9.94 24.94
C LYS A 389 37.84 -10.24 24.43
N GLY A 390 38.51 -9.19 23.93
CA GLY A 390 39.95 -8.94 24.12
C GLY A 390 40.67 -8.35 22.89
N THR A 391 40.87 -7.03 22.82
CA THR A 391 42.16 -6.30 23.03
C THR A 391 43.23 -6.39 21.93
N THR A 392 43.42 -5.26 21.23
CA THR A 392 44.67 -4.49 21.02
C THR A 392 46.00 -5.21 20.68
N ARG A 393 46.63 -4.91 19.52
CA ARG A 393 47.86 -4.07 19.39
C ARG A 393 48.58 -4.16 18.02
N LYS A 394 48.92 -2.97 17.51
CA LYS A 394 50.22 -2.46 16.96
C LYS A 394 51.06 -3.26 15.95
N GLY A 395 51.45 -2.54 14.89
CA GLY A 395 52.85 -2.38 14.45
C GLY A 395 53.03 -2.40 12.93
N THR A 396 53.18 -1.27 12.22
CA THR A 396 54.46 -0.66 11.73
C THR A 396 55.44 -1.69 11.13
N THR A 397 56.00 -1.59 9.92
CA THR A 397 56.62 -0.43 9.25
C THR A 397 57.14 -0.82 7.84
N ARG A 398 57.49 0.20 7.04
CA ARG A 398 58.60 0.31 6.05
C ARG A 398 58.34 0.11 4.53
N LYS A 399 58.19 1.27 3.88
CA LYS A 399 59.02 1.86 2.80
C LYS A 399 60.01 0.94 2.06
N GLY A 400 59.95 1.02 0.73
CA GLY A 400 61.06 0.76 -0.20
C GLY A 400 60.71 1.29 -1.60
N THR A 401 61.33 2.42 -1.98
CA THR A 401 61.21 3.08 -3.28
C THR A 401 62.40 2.67 -4.14
N THR A 402 62.17 2.33 -5.42
CA THR A 402 63.13 2.53 -6.53
C THR A 402 62.40 2.39 -7.86
N GLY A 403 62.60 3.37 -8.75
CA GLY A 403 62.03 3.41 -10.09
C GLY A 403 63.04 3.07 -11.20
N ASN A 404 62.51 2.91 -12.41
CA ASN A 404 63.13 3.28 -13.69
C ASN A 404 62.07 3.13 -14.80
N ARG A 405 61.69 4.24 -15.46
CA ARG A 405 62.04 4.63 -16.85
C ARG A 405 61.33 3.83 -17.94
N SER A 406 60.45 4.49 -18.70
CA SER A 406 60.75 4.96 -20.08
C SER A 406 59.57 5.74 -20.68
N ALA A 407 59.91 6.78 -21.46
CA ALA A 407 59.06 7.67 -22.28
C ALA A 407 58.38 6.88 -23.44
N ASP A 408 57.38 7.35 -24.18
CA ASP A 408 57.20 8.66 -24.83
C ASP A 408 55.75 8.84 -25.37
N ASP A 409 55.44 10.08 -25.77
CA ASP A 409 54.40 10.55 -26.72
C ASP A 409 52.93 10.74 -26.29
N GLY A 410 52.69 11.91 -25.66
CA GLY A 410 52.04 13.06 -26.31
C GLY A 410 50.71 12.91 -27.07
N SER A 411 49.62 13.41 -26.49
CA SER A 411 48.82 14.51 -27.08
C SER A 411 47.74 14.99 -26.10
N THR A 412 47.72 16.30 -25.94
CA THR A 412 46.83 17.15 -25.14
C THR A 412 45.36 17.06 -25.51
N ASP A 413 44.49 17.15 -24.50
CA ASP A 413 43.44 18.16 -24.52
C ASP A 413 43.14 18.70 -23.12
N LYS A 414 43.11 20.04 -23.06
CA LYS A 414 42.89 20.86 -21.88
C LYS A 414 41.38 21.05 -21.70
N ASN A 415 40.88 20.96 -20.46
CA ASN A 415 40.15 22.08 -19.87
C ASN A 415 39.96 21.95 -18.35
N SER A 416 40.75 22.78 -17.66
CA SER A 416 40.44 23.56 -16.46
C SER A 416 39.45 23.00 -15.44
N ALA A 417 40.04 22.65 -14.29
CA ALA A 417 39.38 22.59 -13.00
C ALA A 417 38.68 23.91 -12.64
N HIS A 418 37.38 23.83 -12.36
CA HIS A 418 36.75 24.66 -11.34
C HIS A 418 36.40 23.75 -10.16
N LYS A 419 37.15 23.91 -9.06
CA LYS A 419 36.74 23.46 -7.73
C LYS A 419 35.40 24.13 -7.40
N SER A 420 34.33 23.35 -7.35
CA SER A 420 33.15 23.71 -6.55
C SER A 420 33.23 22.91 -5.25
N GLU A 421 33.10 23.63 -4.15
CA GLU A 421 33.22 23.13 -2.79
C GLU A 421 32.07 22.15 -2.51
N SER A 422 32.40 20.88 -2.28
CA SER A 422 31.46 19.88 -1.78
C SER A 422 31.12 20.19 -0.31
N ARG A 423 30.07 20.99 -0.10
CA ARG A 423 29.28 20.91 1.13
C ARG A 423 28.58 19.56 1.14
N GLY A 424 28.79 18.79 2.21
CA GLY A 424 28.32 17.42 2.36
C GLY A 424 26.83 17.27 2.05
N ALA A 425 26.52 16.37 1.13
CA ALA A 425 25.19 15.83 0.98
C ALA A 425 24.99 14.82 2.11
N ASP A 426 24.23 15.22 3.13
CA ASP A 426 23.57 14.29 4.04
C ASP A 426 22.79 13.26 3.21
N GLY A 427 22.91 11.98 3.57
CA GLY A 427 22.35 10.86 2.83
C GLY A 427 20.87 11.04 2.49
N GLN A 428 20.58 11.30 1.21
CA GLN A 428 19.22 11.27 0.68
C GLN A 428 18.75 9.81 0.67
N LYS A 429 17.81 9.48 1.55
CA LYS A 429 17.07 8.22 1.48
C LYS A 429 16.26 8.21 0.18
N ALA A 430 16.49 7.22 -0.70
CA ALA A 430 15.73 7.07 -1.93
C ALA A 430 14.33 6.50 -1.58
N PHE A 431 13.29 7.10 -2.15
CA PHE A 431 11.92 6.59 -2.03
C PHE A 431 11.69 5.55 -3.12
N VAL A 432 11.29 4.35 -2.71
CA VAL A 432 11.05 3.25 -3.64
C VAL A 432 9.58 2.88 -3.61
N VAL A 433 8.91 2.92 -4.75
CA VAL A 433 7.54 2.39 -4.87
C VAL A 433 7.64 0.88 -5.06
N SER A 434 7.02 0.14 -4.16
CA SER A 434 7.02 -1.32 -4.19
C SER A 434 5.59 -1.83 -4.32
N ILE A 435 5.40 -2.85 -5.15
CA ILE A 435 4.18 -3.67 -5.18
C ILE A 435 4.54 -4.94 -4.43
N THR A 436 4.20 -5.02 -3.14
CA THR A 436 4.53 -6.22 -2.34
C THR A 436 3.30 -6.84 -1.69
N GLU A 437 2.13 -6.25 -1.88
CA GLU A 437 0.86 -6.75 -1.36
C GLU A 437 0.30 -7.84 -2.28
N PRO A 438 0.14 -9.09 -1.80
CA PRO A 438 -0.44 -10.16 -2.60
C PRO A 438 -1.84 -9.81 -3.14
N LEU A 439 -2.64 -9.08 -2.36
CA LEU A 439 -3.96 -8.61 -2.80
C LEU A 439 -3.91 -7.68 -4.03
N VAL A 440 -2.84 -6.88 -4.21
CA VAL A 440 -2.68 -6.06 -5.43
C VAL A 440 -2.51 -7.02 -6.61
N ILE A 441 -1.56 -7.96 -6.49
CA ILE A 441 -1.27 -8.96 -7.53
C ILE A 441 -2.52 -9.75 -7.90
N PHE A 442 -3.29 -10.21 -6.91
CA PHE A 442 -4.53 -10.97 -7.13
C PHE A 442 -5.57 -10.16 -7.89
N SER A 443 -5.71 -8.87 -7.57
CA SER A 443 -6.60 -7.96 -8.30
C SER A 443 -6.18 -7.84 -9.77
N PHE A 444 -4.88 -7.71 -10.04
CA PHE A 444 -4.36 -7.70 -11.42
C PHE A 444 -4.59 -9.02 -12.17
N MET A 445 -4.46 -10.16 -11.49
CA MET A 445 -4.73 -11.47 -12.10
C MET A 445 -6.19 -11.63 -12.55
N ILE A 446 -7.13 -10.99 -11.85
CA ILE A 446 -8.55 -10.95 -12.21
C ILE A 446 -8.81 -9.99 -13.38
N HIS A 447 -8.39 -8.73 -13.22
CA HIS A 447 -8.85 -7.64 -14.11
C HIS A 447 -7.97 -7.43 -15.33
N CYS A 448 -6.69 -7.78 -15.26
CA CYS A 448 -5.73 -7.60 -16.35
C CYS A 448 -5.23 -8.95 -16.89
N LYS A 449 -6.09 -9.97 -16.86
CA LYS A 449 -5.73 -11.35 -17.22
C LYS A 449 -5.12 -11.43 -18.62
N ASP A 450 -5.74 -10.82 -19.61
CA ASP A 450 -5.31 -10.92 -21.01
C ASP A 450 -3.99 -10.17 -21.24
N GLU A 451 -3.81 -9.01 -20.61
CA GLU A 451 -2.57 -8.25 -20.62
C GLU A 451 -1.43 -9.01 -19.94
N LEU A 452 -1.71 -9.67 -18.82
CA LEU A 452 -0.73 -10.49 -18.11
C LEU A 452 -0.33 -11.72 -18.92
N ILE A 453 -1.29 -12.42 -19.53
CA ILE A 453 -1.02 -13.54 -20.45
C ILE A 453 -0.14 -13.07 -21.59
N LYS A 454 -0.47 -11.93 -22.20
CA LYS A 454 0.33 -11.34 -23.27
C LYS A 454 1.72 -10.97 -22.78
N ALA A 455 1.87 -10.36 -21.61
CA ALA A 455 3.16 -9.96 -21.07
C ALA A 455 4.06 -11.17 -20.74
N VAL A 456 3.50 -12.25 -20.20
CA VAL A 456 4.24 -13.51 -20.01
C VAL A 456 4.60 -14.14 -21.36
N GLY A 457 3.70 -14.09 -22.34
CA GLY A 457 3.94 -14.56 -23.71
C GLY A 457 4.95 -13.73 -24.51
N ASP A 458 5.05 -12.41 -24.26
CA ASP A 458 5.92 -11.49 -24.99
C ASP A 458 7.30 -11.36 -24.35
N SER A 459 7.40 -11.40 -23.01
CA SER A 459 8.69 -11.43 -22.29
C SER A 459 9.57 -12.62 -22.66
N THR A 460 8.99 -13.62 -23.33
CA THR A 460 9.61 -14.87 -23.75
C THR A 460 9.96 -14.89 -25.25
N ARG A 461 9.57 -13.88 -26.04
CA ARG A 461 9.90 -13.78 -27.48
C ARG A 461 11.26 -13.15 -27.76
N TRP A 462 11.85 -12.45 -26.80
CA TRP A 462 13.06 -11.62 -27.00
C TRP A 462 14.35 -12.20 -26.41
N ALA A 463 14.40 -13.52 -26.18
CA ALA A 463 15.64 -14.19 -25.80
C ALA A 463 16.68 -14.06 -26.94
N PRO A 464 17.79 -13.31 -26.76
CA PRO A 464 18.74 -13.05 -27.84
C PRO A 464 19.49 -14.32 -28.27
N GLU A 465 19.55 -15.31 -27.39
CA GLU A 465 20.28 -16.55 -27.57
C GLU A 465 19.33 -17.75 -27.66
N ALA A 466 19.58 -18.67 -28.58
CA ALA A 466 18.76 -19.87 -28.80
C ALA A 466 18.62 -20.75 -27.54
N CYS A 467 19.65 -20.77 -26.67
CA CYS A 467 19.59 -21.49 -25.39
C CYS A 467 18.56 -20.90 -24.40
N SER A 468 18.26 -19.60 -24.52
CA SER A 468 17.30 -18.90 -23.66
C SER A 468 15.85 -19.03 -24.15
N GLN A 469 15.64 -19.56 -25.37
CA GLN A 469 14.30 -19.86 -25.91
C GLN A 469 13.64 -21.05 -25.20
N GLY A 470 14.41 -22.02 -24.69
CA GLY A 470 13.87 -23.15 -23.91
C GLY A 470 13.19 -22.71 -22.62
N ARG A 471 13.89 -21.89 -21.82
CA ARG A 471 13.35 -21.25 -20.61
C ARG A 471 12.10 -20.39 -20.90
N SER A 472 12.08 -19.77 -22.07
CA SER A 472 10.99 -18.94 -22.53
C SER A 472 9.73 -19.76 -22.88
N TYR A 473 9.92 -20.93 -23.50
CA TYR A 473 8.85 -21.89 -23.81
C TYR A 473 8.21 -22.48 -22.54
N GLU A 474 9.03 -22.75 -21.52
CA GLU A 474 8.59 -23.26 -20.21
C GLU A 474 7.56 -22.35 -19.53
N LEU A 475 7.76 -21.04 -19.53
CA LEU A 475 6.83 -20.07 -18.96
C LEU A 475 5.49 -20.02 -19.71
N GLN A 476 5.50 -20.22 -21.03
CA GLN A 476 4.29 -20.25 -21.85
C GLN A 476 3.42 -21.48 -21.52
N ILE A 477 4.05 -22.63 -21.24
CA ILE A 477 3.34 -23.84 -20.79
C ILE A 477 2.59 -23.55 -19.48
N LEU A 478 3.21 -22.86 -18.52
CA LEU A 478 2.56 -22.52 -17.24
C LEU A 478 1.29 -21.70 -17.45
N VAL A 479 1.34 -20.70 -18.35
CA VAL A 479 0.19 -19.87 -18.69
C VAL A 479 -0.92 -20.70 -19.32
N ILE A 480 -0.58 -21.62 -20.23
CA ILE A 480 -1.56 -22.53 -20.84
C ILE A 480 -2.19 -23.44 -19.78
N ILE A 481 -1.40 -24.01 -18.87
CA ILE A 481 -1.92 -24.85 -17.79
C ILE A 481 -2.85 -24.04 -16.87
N ALA A 482 -2.46 -22.84 -16.46
CA ALA A 482 -3.28 -21.96 -15.64
C ALA A 482 -4.58 -21.53 -16.35
N LEU A 483 -4.54 -21.36 -17.68
CA LEU A 483 -5.71 -21.05 -18.50
C LEU A 483 -6.68 -22.23 -18.64
N MET A 484 -6.15 -23.43 -18.82
CA MET A 484 -6.95 -24.62 -19.09
C MET A 484 -7.47 -25.30 -17.81
N PHE A 485 -6.63 -25.40 -16.78
CA PHE A 485 -6.88 -26.17 -15.56
C PHE A 485 -7.08 -25.30 -14.32
N GLY A 486 -6.94 -23.98 -14.44
CA GLY A 486 -7.05 -23.07 -13.30
C GLY A 486 -8.47 -23.01 -12.75
N GLY A 487 -8.67 -23.53 -11.53
CA GLY A 487 -9.98 -23.54 -10.85
C GLY A 487 -11.03 -24.46 -11.49
N GLN A 488 -10.63 -25.37 -12.38
CA GLN A 488 -11.54 -26.26 -13.12
C GLN A 488 -10.90 -27.63 -13.34
N PHE A 489 -11.67 -28.70 -13.12
CA PHE A 489 -11.28 -30.04 -13.55
C PHE A 489 -11.38 -30.15 -15.08
N ARG A 490 -10.29 -30.58 -15.72
CA ARG A 490 -10.22 -30.87 -17.15
C ARG A 490 -9.43 -32.14 -17.42
N ARG A 491 -9.64 -32.71 -18.60
CA ARG A 491 -8.95 -33.93 -19.02
C ARG A 491 -7.50 -33.64 -19.33
N LEU A 492 -6.60 -34.50 -18.87
CA LEU A 492 -5.17 -34.34 -19.11
C LEU A 492 -4.81 -34.45 -20.61
N GLY A 493 -5.63 -35.19 -21.37
CA GLY A 493 -5.54 -35.26 -22.84
C GLY A 493 -5.74 -33.94 -23.58
N ASP A 494 -6.41 -32.96 -22.95
CA ASP A 494 -6.60 -31.62 -23.54
C ASP A 494 -5.26 -30.86 -23.61
N LEU A 495 -4.29 -31.21 -22.76
CA LEU A 495 -2.98 -30.57 -22.65
C LEU A 495 -1.84 -31.39 -23.24
N LEU A 496 -1.84 -32.71 -22.98
CA LEU A 496 -0.72 -33.59 -23.23
C LEU A 496 -1.08 -34.68 -24.23
N LEU A 497 -0.16 -34.95 -25.16
CA LEU A 497 -0.25 -36.11 -26.06
C LEU A 497 0.38 -37.33 -25.38
N PHE A 498 -0.41 -38.39 -25.20
CA PHE A 498 0.05 -39.64 -24.59
C PHE A 498 0.47 -40.67 -25.63
N ARG A 499 1.57 -41.37 -25.36
CA ARG A 499 1.91 -42.61 -26.10
C ARG A 499 0.94 -43.73 -25.70
N GLU A 500 0.75 -44.71 -26.56
CA GLU A 500 -0.23 -45.79 -26.37
C GLU A 500 -0.15 -46.46 -24.98
N LYS A 501 1.07 -46.69 -24.45
CA LYS A 501 1.30 -47.25 -23.11
C LYS A 501 0.65 -46.43 -21.96
N TYR A 502 0.53 -45.12 -22.11
CA TYR A 502 0.02 -44.19 -21.11
C TYR A 502 -1.31 -43.54 -21.52
N LYS A 503 -1.96 -44.04 -22.57
CA LYS A 503 -3.19 -43.47 -23.14
C LYS A 503 -4.35 -43.44 -22.14
N TYR A 504 -4.35 -44.35 -21.16
CA TYR A 504 -5.32 -44.35 -20.07
C TYR A 504 -5.27 -43.07 -19.21
N LEU A 505 -4.19 -42.28 -19.25
CA LEU A 505 -4.09 -40.99 -18.56
C LEU A 505 -4.83 -39.87 -19.31
N GLU A 506 -5.17 -40.06 -20.59
CA GLU A 506 -5.86 -39.07 -21.42
C GLU A 506 -7.28 -38.73 -20.92
N ASP A 507 -7.94 -39.72 -20.31
CA ASP A 507 -9.27 -39.59 -19.71
C ASP A 507 -9.23 -39.07 -18.26
N LEU A 508 -8.03 -38.95 -17.65
CA LEU A 508 -7.92 -38.52 -16.26
C LEU A 508 -8.28 -37.04 -16.13
N GLU A 509 -9.28 -36.73 -15.31
CA GLU A 509 -9.63 -35.37 -14.95
C GLU A 509 -8.72 -34.87 -13.82
N CYS A 510 -8.08 -33.73 -14.05
CA CYS A 510 -7.22 -33.05 -13.08
C CYS A 510 -7.55 -31.57 -12.99
N GLU A 511 -7.21 -30.95 -11.88
CA GLU A 511 -7.28 -29.51 -11.65
C GLU A 511 -5.88 -29.01 -11.31
N LEU A 512 -5.59 -27.75 -11.65
CA LEU A 512 -4.38 -27.09 -11.17
C LEU A 512 -4.47 -26.85 -9.66
N VAL A 513 -3.48 -27.37 -8.93
CA VAL A 513 -3.35 -27.16 -7.48
C VAL A 513 -2.02 -26.51 -7.12
N ALA A 514 -2.07 -25.61 -6.14
CA ALA A 514 -0.91 -25.09 -5.44
C ALA A 514 -0.55 -26.02 -4.28
N ILE A 515 0.73 -26.38 -4.16
CA ILE A 515 1.28 -27.18 -3.06
C ILE A 515 2.14 -26.29 -2.16
N TYR A 516 1.88 -26.30 -0.85
CA TYR A 516 2.58 -25.47 0.13
C TYR A 516 2.57 -26.12 1.52
N LYS A 517 3.34 -25.57 2.46
CA LYS A 517 3.40 -26.12 3.83
C LYS A 517 2.46 -25.40 4.80
N VAL A 518 1.77 -26.17 5.62
CA VAL A 518 1.01 -25.69 6.79
C VAL A 518 1.41 -26.54 7.97
N ASP A 519 1.90 -25.91 9.05
CA ASP A 519 2.36 -26.60 10.26
C ASP A 519 3.40 -27.71 10.01
N GLY A 520 4.20 -27.57 8.95
CA GLY A 520 5.24 -28.53 8.56
C GLY A 520 4.77 -29.63 7.60
N GLU A 521 3.47 -29.73 7.33
CA GLU A 521 2.88 -30.71 6.41
C GLU A 521 2.57 -30.07 5.05
N TYR A 522 2.74 -30.85 3.97
CA TYR A 522 2.37 -30.40 2.63
C TYR A 522 0.86 -30.53 2.44
N VAL A 523 0.23 -29.44 2.00
CA VAL A 523 -1.17 -29.39 1.62
C VAL A 523 -1.29 -28.93 0.17
N ALA A 524 -2.38 -29.34 -0.47
CA ALA A 524 -2.74 -28.91 -1.81
C ALA A 524 -4.06 -28.14 -1.78
N SER A 525 -4.17 -27.12 -2.63
CA SER A 525 -5.38 -26.33 -2.80
C SER A 525 -5.55 -25.93 -4.25
N SER A 526 -6.79 -25.80 -4.73
CA SER A 526 -7.09 -25.27 -6.08
C SER A 526 -6.34 -23.96 -6.34
N ALA A 527 -5.85 -23.77 -7.56
CA ALA A 527 -5.12 -22.59 -7.98
C ALA A 527 -5.46 -22.22 -9.44
N GLY A 528 -5.41 -20.93 -9.76
CA GLY A 528 -5.71 -20.39 -11.07
C GLY A 528 -5.61 -18.87 -11.10
N TRP A 529 -6.12 -18.26 -12.17
CA TRP A 529 -6.10 -16.80 -12.34
C TRP A 529 -6.99 -16.06 -11.33
N GLY A 530 -8.09 -16.69 -10.88
CA GLY A 530 -9.01 -16.07 -9.93
C GLY A 530 -9.16 -16.78 -8.59
N CYS A 531 -8.33 -17.77 -8.32
CA CYS A 531 -8.35 -18.49 -7.07
C CYS A 531 -6.98 -19.05 -6.71
N GLY A 532 -6.70 -19.19 -5.42
CA GLY A 532 -5.46 -19.79 -4.97
C GLY A 532 -5.11 -19.43 -3.52
N PRO A 533 -4.07 -20.06 -2.96
CA PRO A 533 -3.57 -19.69 -1.65
C PRO A 533 -2.84 -18.34 -1.67
N SER A 534 -2.50 -17.84 -0.50
CA SER A 534 -1.71 -16.61 -0.29
C SER A 534 -0.37 -16.56 -1.03
N CYS A 535 0.17 -17.73 -1.38
CA CYS A 535 1.40 -17.92 -2.14
C CYS A 535 1.17 -18.29 -3.60
N SER A 536 0.04 -17.91 -4.21
CA SER A 536 -0.34 -18.26 -5.58
C SER A 536 0.59 -17.66 -6.64
N LEU A 537 1.78 -18.24 -6.75
CA LEU A 537 2.59 -18.17 -7.96
C LEU A 537 1.95 -19.09 -8.99
N LEU A 538 1.94 -18.71 -10.27
CA LEU A 538 1.57 -19.68 -11.32
C LEU A 538 2.73 -20.63 -11.61
N GLY A 539 3.96 -20.26 -11.23
CA GLY A 539 5.09 -21.18 -11.17
C GLY A 539 6.30 -20.57 -10.48
N PHE A 540 7.25 -21.44 -10.13
CA PHE A 540 8.53 -21.10 -9.55
C PHE A 540 9.65 -21.75 -10.36
N SER A 541 10.56 -20.94 -10.89
CA SER A 541 11.75 -21.40 -11.61
C SER A 541 12.98 -21.28 -10.72
N ALA A 542 13.62 -22.41 -10.42
CA ALA A 542 14.91 -22.44 -9.72
C ALA A 542 16.04 -22.62 -10.74
N ASN A 543 17.06 -21.76 -10.69
CA ASN A 543 18.21 -21.90 -11.58
C ASN A 543 19.17 -23.02 -11.13
N LYS A 544 19.09 -23.46 -9.86
CA LYS A 544 19.94 -24.52 -9.29
C LYS A 544 19.14 -25.45 -8.37
N ALA A 545 19.54 -26.71 -8.30
CA ALA A 545 18.91 -27.72 -7.43
C ALA A 545 18.91 -27.36 -5.92
N PRO A 546 19.94 -26.68 -5.35
CA PRO A 546 19.88 -26.19 -3.97
C PRO A 546 18.78 -25.15 -3.75
N ASP A 547 18.58 -24.23 -4.71
CA ASP A 547 17.54 -23.19 -4.62
C ASP A 547 16.15 -23.84 -4.65
N LEU A 548 16.02 -24.93 -5.41
CA LEU A 548 14.80 -25.73 -5.47
C LEU A 548 14.51 -26.45 -4.15
N LYS A 549 15.53 -27.09 -3.57
CA LYS A 549 15.45 -27.75 -2.27
C LYS A 549 15.08 -26.73 -1.18
N GLU A 550 15.73 -25.58 -1.20
CA GLU A 550 15.48 -24.50 -0.25
C GLU A 550 14.06 -23.93 -0.38
N ALA A 551 13.55 -23.72 -1.60
CA ALA A 551 12.17 -23.27 -1.81
C ALA A 551 11.15 -24.28 -1.28
N ALA A 552 11.35 -25.57 -1.55
CA ALA A 552 10.52 -26.66 -1.02
C ALA A 552 10.60 -26.74 0.52
N GLU A 553 11.80 -26.59 1.09
CA GLU A 553 12.01 -26.59 2.54
C GLU A 553 11.33 -25.42 3.22
N ARG A 554 11.41 -24.21 2.64
CA ARG A 554 10.79 -22.97 3.11
C ARG A 554 9.26 -22.94 2.95
N GLY A 555 8.67 -23.87 2.20
CA GLY A 555 7.21 -23.99 2.06
C GLY A 555 6.57 -22.85 1.26
N VAL A 556 7.35 -22.13 0.46
CA VAL A 556 6.87 -21.12 -0.47
C VAL A 556 6.28 -21.88 -1.67
N GLY A 557 4.95 -22.07 -1.72
CA GLY A 557 4.28 -22.56 -2.95
C GLY A 557 4.56 -21.58 -4.11
N VAL A 558 4.53 -21.92 -5.40
CA VAL A 558 3.94 -23.03 -6.18
C VAL A 558 5.02 -23.54 -7.13
N ALA A 559 5.31 -24.85 -7.11
CA ALA A 559 6.35 -25.41 -7.96
C ALA A 559 5.74 -26.26 -9.09
N PHE A 560 5.77 -25.71 -10.30
CA PHE A 560 5.98 -26.53 -11.48
C PHE A 560 7.46 -26.80 -11.58
N TYR A 561 7.86 -28.03 -11.28
CA TYR A 561 9.24 -28.46 -11.39
C TYR A 561 9.55 -28.74 -12.86
N LEU A 562 10.17 -27.77 -13.54
CA LEU A 562 10.70 -27.95 -14.89
C LEU A 562 12.21 -28.20 -14.77
N PRO A 563 12.69 -29.45 -14.90
CA PRO A 563 14.12 -29.70 -14.96
C PRO A 563 14.67 -29.08 -16.25
N ASP A 564 15.58 -28.11 -16.11
CA ASP A 564 16.31 -27.53 -17.25
C ASP A 564 16.95 -28.65 -18.09
N PRO A 565 16.53 -28.84 -19.35
CA PRO A 565 17.10 -29.86 -20.23
C PRO A 565 18.56 -29.56 -20.62
N ASN A 566 19.06 -28.34 -20.39
CA ASN A 566 20.44 -27.94 -20.68
C ASN A 566 21.40 -28.18 -19.52
N ASN A 567 20.93 -28.73 -18.39
CA ASN A 567 21.85 -29.25 -17.40
C ASN A 567 22.42 -30.57 -17.95
N HIS A 568 23.44 -30.45 -18.79
CA HIS A 568 24.32 -31.55 -19.13
C HIS A 568 24.76 -32.19 -17.82
N ILE A 569 24.14 -33.31 -17.48
CA ILE A 569 24.70 -34.32 -16.60
C ILE A 569 26.03 -34.67 -17.27
N ARG A 570 27.12 -34.01 -16.83
CA ARG A 570 28.45 -34.58 -16.99
C ARG A 570 28.30 -35.98 -16.44
N LYS A 571 28.47 -36.96 -17.32
CA LYS A 571 28.56 -38.38 -17.00
C LYS A 571 29.59 -38.56 -15.87
N THR A 572 29.17 -38.44 -14.63
CA THR A 572 29.90 -38.99 -13.50
C THR A 572 29.37 -40.38 -13.32
N GLN A 573 30.20 -41.32 -13.75
CA GLN A 573 30.09 -42.75 -13.52
C GLN A 573 29.63 -43.02 -12.08
N PHE A 574 28.54 -43.75 -11.93
CA PHE A 574 28.28 -44.48 -10.70
C PHE A 574 29.17 -45.73 -10.71
N PRO A 575 30.01 -45.98 -9.68
CA PRO A 575 30.50 -47.31 -9.43
C PRO A 575 29.35 -48.19 -8.90
N ALA A 576 29.44 -49.48 -9.22
CA ALA A 576 28.45 -50.54 -9.07
C ALA A 576 27.87 -50.71 -7.65
#